data_AF-A0A662VVT5-F1
#
_entry.id   AF-A0A662VVT5-F1
#
_cell.length_a   1.000
_cell.length_b   1.000
_cell.length_c   1.000
_cell.angle_alpha   90.00
_cell.angle_beta   90.00
_cell.angle_gamma   90.00
#
_symmetry.space_group_name_H-M   'P 1'
#
loop_
_entity.id
_entity.type
_entity.pdbx_description
1 polymer ?
#
loop_
_entity_poly.entity_id
_entity_poly.type
_entity_poly.pdbx_seq_one_letter_code
_entity_poly.pdbx_strand_id
1 'polypeptide(L)'
;MTENNIDKKCAKYGFEICDHAKVIYDILNEKLKELQEKNPINLVKIAKEIYKDVIDNLSREQDVKDFERYVRIDVLEKLEQDAKRIQRKNISDKEKIKEFSRERKFSTFARKCESSIRKTLGILSSDGVFAAMVWIESNEKEDHYRAIKYQISKFLHEILGDNGFSGDPRKLMEETLNACSDISQMFFIKQTLERMLTYALYRMRSQRDLQR
;
A
#
# COMPACT_ATOMS: atom_id res chain seq x y z
N MET A 1 14.02 29.33 -4.73
CA MET A 1 13.22 28.59 -5.74
C MET A 1 13.77 27.18 -5.81
N THR A 2 13.25 26.29 -4.98
CA THR A 2 13.59 24.85 -5.01
C THR A 2 13.08 24.29 -6.32
N GLU A 3 13.96 23.73 -7.14
CA GLU A 3 13.61 23.10 -8.41
C GLU A 3 12.49 22.06 -8.19
N ASN A 4 11.31 22.39 -8.71
CA ASN A 4 10.10 21.57 -8.66
C ASN A 4 10.25 20.41 -9.67
N ASN A 5 11.18 19.48 -9.39
CA ASN A 5 11.49 18.39 -10.29
C ASN A 5 10.38 17.32 -10.21
N ILE A 6 9.42 17.43 -11.14
CA ILE A 6 8.29 16.51 -11.27
C ILE A 6 8.75 15.06 -11.41
N ASP A 7 9.87 14.81 -12.08
CA ASP A 7 10.40 13.46 -12.26
C ASP A 7 10.81 12.82 -10.91
N LYS A 8 11.51 13.60 -10.05
CA LYS A 8 11.82 13.16 -8.68
C LYS A 8 10.55 12.91 -7.85
N LYS A 9 9.52 13.76 -8.01
CA LYS A 9 8.22 13.56 -7.33
C LYS A 9 7.52 12.29 -7.83
N CYS A 10 7.47 12.06 -9.14
CA CYS A 10 6.95 10.83 -9.72
C CYS A 10 7.66 9.59 -9.16
N ALA A 11 9.00 9.64 -9.06
CA ALA A 11 9.77 8.54 -8.49
C ALA A 11 9.46 8.32 -7.01
N LYS A 12 9.47 9.37 -6.19
CA LYS A 12 9.17 9.33 -4.76
C LYS A 12 7.80 8.66 -4.49
N TYR A 13 6.72 9.27 -4.98
CA TYR A 13 5.36 8.79 -4.71
C TYR A 13 5.08 7.42 -5.38
N GLY A 14 5.72 7.15 -6.53
CA GLY A 14 5.67 5.84 -7.15
C GLY A 14 6.32 4.75 -6.28
N PHE A 15 7.47 5.04 -5.68
CA PHE A 15 8.20 4.09 -4.82
C PHE A 15 7.46 3.84 -3.51
N GLU A 16 6.84 4.87 -2.95
CA GLU A 16 6.09 4.82 -1.68
C GLU A 16 4.85 3.89 -1.72
N ILE A 17 4.32 3.56 -2.92
CA ILE A 17 3.31 2.49 -3.06
C ILE A 17 3.86 1.16 -2.51
N CYS A 18 5.14 0.89 -2.77
CA CYS A 18 5.85 -0.33 -2.38
C CYS A 18 6.44 -0.19 -0.98
N ASP A 19 7.14 0.91 -0.74
CA ASP A 19 8.02 1.07 0.41
C ASP A 19 7.24 1.15 1.72
N HIS A 20 6.11 1.88 1.75
CA HIS A 20 5.27 1.95 2.95
C HIS A 20 4.72 0.57 3.34
N ALA A 21 4.22 -0.18 2.35
CA ALA A 21 3.77 -1.55 2.59
C ALA A 21 4.93 -2.43 3.08
N LYS A 22 6.13 -2.30 2.51
CA LYS A 22 7.30 -3.07 2.94
C LYS A 22 7.65 -2.82 4.40
N VAL A 23 7.70 -1.56 4.84
CA VAL A 23 7.95 -1.18 6.23
C VAL A 23 6.98 -1.90 7.17
N ILE A 24 5.70 -1.94 6.83
CA ILE A 24 4.67 -2.65 7.61
C ILE A 24 4.96 -4.15 7.71
N TYR A 25 5.33 -4.79 6.60
CA TYR A 25 5.70 -6.22 6.59
C TYR A 25 6.96 -6.49 7.41
N ASP A 26 7.97 -5.62 7.33
CA ASP A 26 9.23 -5.78 8.04
C ASP A 26 9.00 -5.71 9.56
N ILE A 27 8.25 -4.70 10.04
CA ILE A 27 7.87 -4.57 11.46
C ILE A 27 7.03 -5.78 11.91
N LEU A 28 6.04 -6.19 11.11
CA LEU A 28 5.23 -7.36 11.43
C LEU A 28 6.07 -8.63 11.58
N ASN A 29 6.99 -8.87 10.65
CA ASN A 29 7.83 -10.05 10.66
C ASN A 29 8.83 -10.05 11.82
N GLU A 30 9.35 -8.88 12.20
CA GLU A 30 10.15 -8.72 13.42
C GLU A 30 9.34 -9.16 14.66
N LYS A 31 8.11 -8.66 14.80
CA LYS A 31 7.23 -9.03 15.93
C LYS A 31 6.82 -10.49 15.92
N LEU A 32 6.58 -11.08 14.75
CA LEU A 32 6.32 -12.52 14.64
C LEU A 32 7.54 -13.35 15.02
N LYS A 33 8.76 -12.90 14.69
CA LYS A 33 10.00 -13.59 15.07
C LYS A 33 10.20 -13.58 16.58
N GLU A 34 9.97 -12.45 17.24
CA GLU A 34 10.02 -12.33 18.72
C GLU A 34 9.07 -13.32 19.44
N LEU A 35 7.97 -13.74 18.79
CA LEU A 35 7.06 -14.75 19.36
C LEU A 35 7.63 -16.17 19.36
N GLN A 36 8.54 -16.50 18.44
CA GLN A 36 9.12 -17.85 18.38
C GLN A 36 9.91 -18.21 19.64
N GLU A 37 10.35 -17.19 20.37
CA GLU A 37 11.10 -17.30 21.62
C GLU A 37 10.19 -17.40 22.85
N LYS A 38 8.87 -17.19 22.68
CA LYS A 38 7.87 -17.19 23.75
C LYS A 38 7.03 -18.47 23.69
N ASN A 39 6.42 -18.84 24.83
CA ASN A 39 5.52 -20.01 24.92
C ASN A 39 4.07 -19.59 25.30
N PRO A 40 3.38 -18.83 24.44
CA PRO A 40 2.11 -18.22 24.80
C PRO A 40 0.90 -19.15 24.59
N ILE A 41 -0.11 -18.99 25.47
CA ILE A 41 -1.25 -19.91 25.59
C ILE A 41 -2.44 -19.51 24.68
N ASN A 42 -2.52 -18.24 24.24
CA ASN A 42 -3.67 -17.72 23.49
C ASN A 42 -3.25 -16.87 22.27
N LEU A 43 -3.25 -17.48 21.08
CA LEU A 43 -2.86 -16.81 19.84
C LEU A 43 -3.76 -15.62 19.47
N VAL A 44 -5.04 -15.64 19.84
CA VAL A 44 -5.97 -14.56 19.48
C VAL A 44 -5.64 -13.29 20.24
N LYS A 45 -5.31 -13.41 21.54
CA LYS A 45 -4.85 -12.29 22.35
C LYS A 45 -3.55 -11.71 21.79
N ILE A 46 -2.61 -12.59 21.46
CA ILE A 46 -1.32 -12.20 20.88
C ILE A 46 -1.47 -11.50 19.54
N ALA A 47 -2.36 -11.98 18.66
CA ALA A 47 -2.58 -11.35 17.36
C ALA A 47 -3.03 -9.89 17.52
N LYS A 48 -3.87 -9.60 18.53
CA LYS A 48 -4.29 -8.24 18.86
C LYS A 48 -3.14 -7.40 19.43
N GLU A 49 -2.30 -8.00 20.27
CA GLU A 49 -1.10 -7.36 20.80
C GLU A 49 -0.10 -7.03 19.69
N ILE A 50 0.23 -7.97 18.79
CA ILE A 50 1.08 -7.70 17.63
C ILE A 50 0.49 -6.61 16.75
N TYR A 51 -0.80 -6.70 16.42
CA TYR A 51 -1.43 -5.69 15.59
C TYR A 51 -1.23 -4.30 16.21
N LYS A 52 -1.52 -4.17 17.50
CA LYS A 52 -1.32 -2.92 18.24
C LYS A 52 0.14 -2.48 18.22
N ASP A 53 1.07 -3.38 18.51
CA ASP A 53 2.50 -3.10 18.54
C ASP A 53 3.01 -2.65 17.17
N VAL A 54 2.55 -3.27 16.07
CA VAL A 54 2.88 -2.84 14.70
C VAL A 54 2.40 -1.40 14.49
N ILE A 55 1.13 -1.12 14.76
CA ILE A 55 0.55 0.23 14.58
C ILE A 55 1.25 1.27 15.47
N ASP A 56 1.61 0.92 16.70
CA ASP A 56 2.32 1.81 17.62
C ASP A 56 3.74 2.11 17.09
N ASN A 57 4.45 1.12 16.53
CA ASN A 57 5.77 1.29 15.93
C ASN A 57 5.76 2.06 14.59
N LEU A 58 4.62 2.09 13.87
CA LEU A 58 4.45 2.97 12.70
C LEU A 58 4.47 4.46 13.08
N SER A 59 4.27 4.81 14.35
CA SER A 59 4.20 6.22 14.78
C SER A 59 5.49 7.02 14.59
N ARG A 60 6.61 6.35 14.26
CA ARG A 60 7.88 7.01 13.90
C ARG A 60 7.86 7.57 12.47
N GLU A 61 6.92 7.13 11.61
CA GLU A 61 6.77 7.54 10.22
C GLU A 61 5.29 7.88 9.94
N GLN A 62 4.92 9.16 10.13
CA GLN A 62 3.53 9.62 10.02
C GLN A 62 2.88 9.24 8.67
N ASP A 63 3.64 9.29 7.58
CA ASP A 63 3.16 8.93 6.24
C ASP A 63 2.81 7.44 6.12
N VAL A 64 3.59 6.55 6.73
CA VAL A 64 3.30 5.10 6.73
C VAL A 64 2.09 4.79 7.61
N LYS A 65 1.92 5.52 8.71
CA LYS A 65 0.75 5.39 9.59
C LYS A 65 -0.54 5.82 8.89
N ASP A 66 -0.50 6.93 8.16
CA ASP A 66 -1.65 7.41 7.40
C ASP A 66 -1.93 6.53 6.18
N PHE A 67 -0.88 6.00 5.55
CA PHE A 67 -0.98 4.96 4.53
C PHE A 67 -1.72 3.74 5.07
N GLU A 68 -1.28 3.14 6.19
CA GLU A 68 -1.94 1.96 6.75
C GLU A 68 -3.38 2.24 7.15
N ARG A 69 -3.67 3.42 7.73
CA ARG A 69 -5.04 3.79 8.13
C ARG A 69 -6.02 3.77 6.95
N TYR A 70 -5.57 4.19 5.77
CA TYR A 70 -6.40 4.18 4.57
C TYR A 70 -6.35 2.84 3.82
N VAL A 71 -5.14 2.33 3.60
CA VAL A 71 -4.87 1.15 2.78
C VAL A 71 -5.28 -0.14 3.48
N ARG A 72 -5.20 -0.21 4.81
CA ARG A 72 -5.56 -1.38 5.62
C ARG A 72 -4.98 -2.66 5.03
N ILE A 73 -3.66 -2.82 5.17
CA ILE A 73 -2.95 -3.91 4.49
C ILE A 73 -3.54 -5.26 4.94
N ASP A 74 -3.89 -6.10 3.96
CA ASP A 74 -4.64 -7.33 4.18
C ASP A 74 -3.97 -8.28 5.20
N VAL A 75 -2.64 -8.27 5.25
CA VAL A 75 -1.88 -9.16 6.12
C VAL A 75 -2.09 -8.86 7.60
N LEU A 76 -2.29 -7.58 7.94
CA LEU A 76 -2.58 -7.15 9.31
C LEU A 76 -4.04 -7.46 9.68
N GLU A 77 -4.97 -7.14 8.78
CA GLU A 77 -6.41 -7.40 8.94
C GLU A 77 -6.71 -8.89 9.17
N LYS A 78 -5.89 -9.78 8.59
CA LYS A 78 -6.05 -11.24 8.69
C LYS A 78 -5.39 -11.86 9.93
N LEU A 79 -4.61 -11.12 10.72
CA LEU A 79 -3.87 -11.68 11.86
C LEU A 79 -4.79 -12.39 12.86
N GLU A 80 -5.87 -11.74 13.28
CA GLU A 80 -6.79 -12.34 14.26
C GLU A 80 -7.52 -13.56 13.69
N GLN A 81 -7.88 -13.52 12.40
CA GLN A 81 -8.53 -14.64 11.72
C GLN A 81 -7.59 -15.84 11.60
N ASP A 82 -6.33 -15.62 11.24
CA ASP A 82 -5.29 -16.64 11.20
C ASP A 82 -5.03 -17.23 12.59
N ALA A 83 -4.95 -16.38 13.62
CA ALA A 83 -4.81 -16.84 15.00
C ALA A 83 -5.98 -17.74 15.43
N LYS A 84 -7.22 -17.33 15.16
CA LYS A 84 -8.41 -18.15 15.45
C LYS A 84 -8.38 -19.49 14.72
N ARG A 85 -8.01 -19.48 13.44
CA ARG A 85 -7.90 -20.69 12.61
C ARG A 85 -6.85 -21.64 13.19
N ILE A 86 -5.69 -21.14 13.57
CA ILE A 86 -4.57 -21.94 14.08
C ILE A 86 -4.85 -22.44 15.50
N GLN A 87 -5.43 -21.61 16.37
CA GLN A 87 -5.76 -21.97 17.76
C GLN A 87 -6.66 -23.21 17.84
N ARG A 88 -7.60 -23.35 16.89
CA ARG A 88 -8.56 -24.47 16.81
C ARG A 88 -7.95 -25.77 16.30
N LYS A 89 -6.72 -25.76 15.78
CA LYS A 89 -6.08 -26.98 15.27
C LYS A 89 -5.71 -27.91 16.43
N ASN A 90 -5.90 -29.21 16.21
CA ASN A 90 -5.49 -30.26 17.14
C ASN A 90 -3.99 -30.60 16.95
N ILE A 91 -3.14 -29.62 17.24
CA ILE A 91 -1.67 -29.74 17.18
C ILE A 91 -1.07 -29.15 18.46
N SER A 92 0.20 -29.43 18.74
CA SER A 92 0.86 -28.90 19.94
C SER A 92 0.93 -27.37 19.91
N ASP A 93 0.92 -26.72 21.08
CA ASP A 93 0.99 -25.26 21.14
C ASP A 93 2.29 -24.72 20.51
N LYS A 94 3.40 -25.47 20.64
CA LYS A 94 4.66 -25.18 19.94
C LYS A 94 4.50 -25.15 18.42
N GLU A 95 3.73 -26.09 17.85
CA GLU A 95 3.45 -26.09 16.40
C GLU A 95 2.49 -24.96 16.00
N LYS A 96 1.51 -24.62 16.84
CA LYS A 96 0.62 -23.47 16.62
C LYS A 96 1.42 -22.16 16.57
N ILE A 97 2.32 -21.95 17.53
CA ILE A 97 3.21 -20.78 17.57
C ILE A 97 4.07 -20.75 16.31
N LYS A 98 4.73 -21.86 15.98
CA LYS A 98 5.56 -21.98 14.78
C LYS A 98 4.78 -21.70 13.49
N GLU A 99 3.53 -22.13 13.37
CA GLU A 99 2.68 -21.83 12.21
C GLU A 99 2.27 -20.35 12.18
N PHE A 100 1.82 -19.80 13.30
CA PHE A 100 1.35 -18.41 13.39
C PHE A 100 2.48 -17.41 13.16
N SER A 101 3.66 -17.69 13.69
CA SER A 101 4.86 -16.86 13.60
C SER A 101 5.60 -16.97 12.26
N ARG A 102 5.06 -17.72 11.28
CA ARG A 102 5.69 -17.83 9.96
C ARG A 102 5.84 -16.46 9.33
N GLU A 103 6.97 -16.23 8.67
CA GLU A 103 7.20 -15.00 7.93
C GLU A 103 6.06 -14.74 6.93
N ARG A 104 5.54 -13.52 6.97
CA ARG A 104 4.55 -13.01 6.02
C ARG A 104 5.29 -12.48 4.79
N LYS A 105 4.94 -13.03 3.63
CA LYS A 105 5.65 -12.78 2.38
C LYS A 105 5.20 -11.47 1.72
N PHE A 106 6.01 -10.43 1.84
CA PHE A 106 5.82 -9.15 1.12
C PHE A 106 5.72 -9.35 -0.41
N SER A 107 6.48 -10.30 -0.97
CA SER A 107 6.43 -10.65 -2.40
C SER A 107 5.03 -10.98 -2.93
N THR A 108 4.10 -11.43 -2.06
CA THR A 108 2.71 -11.65 -2.44
C THR A 108 1.98 -10.34 -2.71
N PHE A 109 2.16 -9.35 -1.83
CA PHE A 109 1.61 -8.00 -2.02
C PHE A 109 2.26 -7.34 -3.24
N ALA A 110 3.60 -7.35 -3.33
CA ALA A 110 4.34 -6.74 -4.43
C ALA A 110 3.90 -7.28 -5.80
N ARG A 111 3.70 -8.61 -5.94
CA ARG A 111 3.22 -9.22 -7.19
C ARG A 111 1.80 -8.78 -7.56
N LYS A 112 0.90 -8.72 -6.58
CA LYS A 112 -0.47 -8.23 -6.82
C LYS A 112 -0.45 -6.76 -7.22
N CYS A 113 0.31 -5.94 -6.50
CA CYS A 113 0.45 -4.52 -6.79
C CYS A 113 1.07 -4.27 -8.17
N GLU A 114 2.08 -5.04 -8.59
CA GLU A 114 2.63 -4.98 -9.95
C GLU A 114 1.54 -5.24 -11.00
N SER A 115 0.72 -6.27 -10.80
CA SER A 115 -0.38 -6.58 -11.72
C SER A 115 -1.39 -5.44 -11.78
N SER A 116 -1.72 -4.82 -10.65
CA SER A 116 -2.69 -3.72 -10.60
C SER A 116 -2.14 -2.44 -11.20
N ILE A 117 -0.87 -2.11 -10.96
CA ILE A 117 -0.18 -0.99 -11.60
C ILE A 117 -0.19 -1.16 -13.13
N ARG A 118 0.11 -2.36 -13.65
CA ARG A 118 0.07 -2.62 -15.11
C ARG A 118 -1.31 -2.42 -15.71
N LYS A 119 -2.36 -2.90 -15.03
CA LYS A 119 -3.75 -2.70 -15.47
C LYS A 119 -4.12 -1.22 -15.46
N THR A 120 -3.81 -0.51 -14.37
CA THR A 120 -4.06 0.93 -14.25
C THR A 120 -3.30 1.72 -15.32
N LEU A 121 -2.03 1.41 -15.57
CA LEU A 121 -1.25 2.01 -16.66
C LEU A 121 -1.89 1.75 -18.03
N GLY A 122 -2.31 0.51 -18.31
CA GLY A 122 -2.95 0.18 -19.58
C GLY A 122 -4.20 1.03 -19.83
N ILE A 123 -5.09 1.12 -18.83
CA ILE A 123 -6.32 1.92 -18.90
C ILE A 123 -6.00 3.40 -19.00
N LEU A 124 -5.05 3.90 -18.19
CA LEU A 124 -4.63 5.30 -18.22
C LEU A 124 -4.13 5.69 -19.62
N SER A 125 -3.33 4.83 -20.24
CA SER A 125 -2.78 5.08 -21.58
C SER A 125 -3.83 4.99 -22.69
N SER A 126 -4.74 4.01 -22.66
CA SER A 126 -5.75 3.78 -23.72
C SER A 126 -7.00 4.65 -23.57
N ASP A 127 -7.55 4.71 -22.35
CA ASP A 127 -8.90 5.22 -22.07
C ASP A 127 -8.87 6.54 -21.27
N GLY A 128 -7.69 6.91 -20.74
CA GLY A 128 -7.45 8.20 -20.10
C GLY A 128 -7.63 8.22 -18.58
N VAL A 129 -7.48 9.42 -18.01
CA VAL A 129 -7.41 9.63 -16.55
C VAL A 129 -8.70 9.20 -15.86
N PHE A 130 -9.85 9.57 -16.41
CA PHE A 130 -11.14 9.28 -15.78
C PHE A 130 -11.41 7.77 -15.70
N ALA A 131 -11.19 7.03 -16.79
CA ALA A 131 -11.35 5.58 -16.83
C ALA A 131 -10.43 4.89 -15.80
N ALA A 132 -9.19 5.37 -15.66
CA ALA A 132 -8.26 4.85 -14.66
C ALA A 132 -8.75 5.09 -13.22
N MET A 133 -9.32 6.26 -12.91
CA MET A 133 -9.88 6.53 -11.57
C MET A 133 -11.07 5.61 -11.26
N VAL A 134 -12.04 5.50 -12.18
CA VAL A 134 -13.19 4.61 -12.03
C VAL A 134 -12.76 3.16 -11.82
N TRP A 135 -11.75 2.71 -12.58
CA TRP A 135 -11.20 1.37 -12.43
C TRP A 135 -10.61 1.16 -11.04
N ILE A 136 -9.78 2.09 -10.55
CA ILE A 136 -9.18 1.99 -9.22
C ILE A 136 -10.27 1.92 -8.13
N GLU A 137 -11.27 2.81 -8.17
CA GLU A 137 -12.34 2.84 -7.18
C GLU A 137 -13.17 1.56 -7.16
N SER A 138 -13.50 1.01 -8.33
CA SER A 138 -14.27 -0.25 -8.44
C SER A 138 -13.52 -1.47 -7.86
N ASN A 139 -12.20 -1.38 -7.68
CA ASN A 139 -11.36 -2.44 -7.15
C ASN A 139 -10.83 -2.16 -5.73
N GLU A 140 -11.35 -1.16 -5.02
CA GLU A 140 -10.87 -0.78 -3.66
C GLU A 140 -11.05 -1.83 -2.57
N LYS A 141 -11.76 -2.93 -2.82
CA LYS A 141 -11.77 -4.09 -1.90
C LYS A 141 -10.38 -4.70 -1.70
N GLU A 142 -9.47 -4.44 -2.64
CA GLU A 142 -8.12 -4.95 -2.69
C GLU A 142 -7.11 -3.90 -2.19
N ASP A 143 -6.31 -4.26 -1.18
CA ASP A 143 -5.32 -3.38 -0.51
C ASP A 143 -4.35 -2.67 -1.47
N HIS A 144 -3.81 -3.38 -2.45
CA HIS A 144 -2.93 -2.83 -3.46
C HIS A 144 -3.60 -1.81 -4.40
N TYR A 145 -4.92 -1.86 -4.64
CA TYR A 145 -5.62 -0.76 -5.34
C TYR A 145 -5.79 0.46 -4.42
N ARG A 146 -6.06 0.24 -3.13
CA ARG A 146 -6.07 1.33 -2.13
C ARG A 146 -4.70 1.99 -2.01
N ALA A 147 -3.61 1.22 -2.08
CA ALA A 147 -2.24 1.73 -2.06
C ALA A 147 -1.94 2.64 -3.27
N ILE A 148 -2.33 2.20 -4.48
CA ILE A 148 -2.22 3.03 -5.69
C ILE A 148 -3.04 4.31 -5.53
N LYS A 149 -4.31 4.18 -5.12
CA LYS A 149 -5.22 5.32 -4.91
C LYS A 149 -4.67 6.33 -3.92
N TYR A 150 -4.15 5.85 -2.79
CA TYR A 150 -3.53 6.68 -1.76
C TYR A 150 -2.38 7.51 -2.33
N GLN A 151 -1.45 6.88 -3.05
CA GLN A 151 -0.27 7.58 -3.55
C GLN A 151 -0.58 8.51 -4.72
N ILE A 152 -1.53 8.16 -5.59
CA ILE A 152 -2.02 9.10 -6.61
C ILE A 152 -2.58 10.35 -5.94
N SER A 153 -3.39 10.19 -4.90
CA SER A 153 -3.98 11.31 -4.17
C SER A 153 -2.93 12.24 -3.56
N LYS A 154 -1.91 11.66 -2.91
CA LYS A 154 -0.81 12.44 -2.31
C LYS A 154 0.06 13.12 -3.36
N PHE A 155 0.36 12.43 -4.46
CA PHE A 155 1.10 13.00 -5.57
C PHE A 155 0.35 14.16 -6.25
N LEU A 156 -0.96 14.02 -6.47
CA LEU A 156 -1.75 15.09 -7.08
C LEU A 156 -1.89 16.30 -6.15
N HIS A 157 -2.01 16.09 -4.84
CA HIS A 157 -1.92 17.18 -3.87
C HIS A 157 -0.58 17.91 -3.92
N GLU A 158 0.52 17.17 -4.05
CA GLU A 158 1.87 17.75 -4.15
C GLU A 158 2.06 18.65 -5.39
N ILE A 159 1.33 18.41 -6.48
CA ILE A 159 1.50 19.17 -7.74
C ILE A 159 0.34 20.12 -8.04
N LEU A 160 -0.85 19.88 -7.47
CA LEU A 160 -2.08 20.67 -7.68
C LEU A 160 -2.65 21.24 -6.36
N GLY A 161 -1.98 21.09 -5.23
CA GLY A 161 -2.48 21.51 -3.92
C GLY A 161 -2.78 23.01 -3.84
N ASP A 162 -1.98 23.84 -4.51
CA ASP A 162 -2.20 25.29 -4.63
C ASP A 162 -3.50 25.63 -5.38
N ASN A 163 -4.02 24.69 -6.18
CA ASN A 163 -5.30 24.79 -6.90
C ASN A 163 -6.47 24.14 -6.13
N GLY A 164 -6.27 23.81 -4.85
CA GLY A 164 -7.32 23.27 -3.97
C GLY A 164 -7.49 21.74 -4.00
N PHE A 165 -6.58 21.00 -4.62
CA PHE A 165 -6.57 19.53 -4.54
C PHE A 165 -6.23 19.10 -3.11
N SER A 166 -7.09 18.35 -2.42
CA SER A 166 -6.93 18.12 -0.98
C SER A 166 -5.95 17.01 -0.62
N GLY A 167 -5.77 16.05 -1.54
CA GLY A 167 -4.97 14.87 -1.29
C GLY A 167 -5.62 13.85 -0.35
N ASP A 168 -6.91 13.99 -0.06
CA ASP A 168 -7.72 12.93 0.55
C ASP A 168 -8.06 11.88 -0.53
N PRO A 169 -7.57 10.63 -0.39
CA PRO A 169 -7.85 9.59 -1.38
C PRO A 169 -9.35 9.36 -1.57
N ARG A 170 -10.19 9.60 -0.56
CA ARG A 170 -11.65 9.42 -0.66
C ARG A 170 -12.31 10.38 -1.66
N LYS A 171 -11.66 11.51 -1.96
CA LYS A 171 -12.14 12.53 -2.91
C LYS A 171 -11.46 12.46 -4.26
N LEU A 172 -10.55 11.49 -4.46
CA LEU A 172 -9.67 11.44 -5.62
C LEU A 172 -10.42 11.56 -6.95
N MET A 173 -11.50 10.79 -7.16
CA MET A 173 -12.25 10.82 -8.42
C MET A 173 -12.88 12.19 -8.69
N GLU A 174 -13.54 12.78 -7.69
CA GLU A 174 -14.19 14.10 -7.82
C GLU A 174 -13.16 15.21 -8.09
N GLU A 175 -12.06 15.24 -7.32
CA GLU A 175 -11.02 16.25 -7.47
C GLU A 175 -10.27 16.11 -8.81
N THR A 176 -10.05 14.87 -9.26
CA THR A 176 -9.42 14.60 -10.56
C THR A 176 -10.34 15.02 -11.72
N LEU A 177 -11.65 14.77 -11.61
CA LEU A 177 -12.64 15.23 -12.60
C LEU A 177 -12.65 16.76 -12.72
N ASN A 178 -12.65 17.45 -11.58
CA ASN A 178 -12.62 18.92 -11.55
C ASN A 178 -11.33 19.45 -12.18
N ALA A 179 -10.16 18.87 -11.84
CA ALA A 179 -8.89 19.26 -12.44
C ALA A 179 -8.82 18.97 -13.95
N CYS A 180 -9.45 17.89 -14.42
CA CYS A 180 -9.48 17.53 -15.84
C CYS A 180 -10.50 18.34 -16.67
N SER A 181 -11.21 19.30 -16.07
CA SER A 181 -12.06 20.23 -16.84
C SER A 181 -11.25 21.12 -17.78
N ASP A 182 -9.97 21.36 -17.45
CA ASP A 182 -8.97 21.94 -18.33
C ASP A 182 -8.22 20.83 -19.08
N ILE A 183 -8.26 20.89 -20.42
CA ILE A 183 -7.64 19.87 -21.29
C ILE A 183 -6.11 19.77 -21.09
N SER A 184 -5.45 20.90 -20.82
CA SER A 184 -4.00 20.95 -20.58
C SER A 184 -3.67 20.30 -19.24
N GLN A 185 -4.48 20.55 -18.21
CA GLN A 185 -4.34 19.88 -16.92
C GLN A 185 -4.60 18.37 -17.04
N MET A 186 -5.60 17.96 -17.81
CA MET A 186 -5.87 16.54 -18.08
C MET A 186 -4.67 15.84 -18.70
N PHE A 187 -4.05 16.42 -19.74
CA PHE A 187 -2.84 15.85 -20.36
C PHE A 187 -1.65 15.82 -19.40
N PHE A 188 -1.48 16.88 -18.61
CA PHE A 188 -0.43 16.94 -17.60
C PHE A 188 -0.60 15.85 -16.53
N ILE A 189 -1.81 15.69 -15.98
CA ILE A 189 -2.14 14.63 -15.02
C ILE A 189 -1.88 13.27 -15.64
N LYS A 190 -2.35 13.03 -16.87
CA LYS A 190 -2.11 11.76 -17.57
C LYS A 190 -0.62 11.43 -17.63
N GLN A 191 0.20 12.32 -18.17
CA GLN A 191 1.64 12.09 -18.35
C GLN A 191 2.37 11.88 -17.02
N THR A 192 2.01 12.66 -16.00
CA THR A 192 2.67 12.57 -14.69
C THR A 192 2.29 11.30 -13.93
N LEU A 193 1.04 10.87 -14.01
CA LEU A 193 0.59 9.60 -13.44
C LEU A 193 1.18 8.39 -14.17
N GLU A 194 1.26 8.41 -15.51
CA GLU A 194 1.93 7.36 -16.28
C GLU A 194 3.39 7.20 -15.84
N ARG A 195 4.10 8.32 -15.65
CA ARG A 195 5.48 8.32 -15.17
C ARG A 195 5.60 7.84 -13.72
N MET A 196 4.76 8.33 -12.82
CA MET A 196 4.74 7.90 -11.41
C MET A 196 4.50 6.38 -11.29
N LEU A 197 3.50 5.86 -11.99
CA LEU A 197 3.17 4.42 -11.99
C LEU A 197 4.25 3.58 -12.70
N THR A 198 4.95 4.13 -13.68
CA THR A 198 6.13 3.49 -14.27
C THR A 198 7.27 3.34 -13.26
N TYR A 199 7.56 4.38 -12.48
CA TYR A 199 8.55 4.28 -11.39
C TYR A 199 8.12 3.27 -10.33
N ALA A 200 6.84 3.26 -9.95
CA ALA A 200 6.29 2.25 -9.06
C ALA A 200 6.53 0.83 -9.59
N LEU A 201 6.33 0.61 -10.89
CA LEU A 201 6.57 -0.67 -11.55
C LEU A 201 8.05 -1.09 -11.47
N TYR A 202 8.98 -0.16 -11.68
CA TYR A 202 10.41 -0.44 -11.54
C TYR A 202 10.79 -0.80 -10.10
N ARG A 203 10.27 -0.06 -9.12
CA ARG A 203 10.51 -0.35 -7.69
C ARG A 203 10.00 -1.73 -7.29
N MET A 204 8.79 -2.08 -7.73
CA MET A 204 8.18 -3.40 -7.45
C MET A 204 9.01 -4.55 -8.01
N ARG A 205 9.52 -4.42 -9.25
CA ARG A 205 10.38 -5.44 -9.86
C ARG A 205 11.69 -5.60 -9.09
N SER A 206 12.36 -4.49 -8.81
CA SER A 206 13.60 -4.47 -8.01
C SER A 206 13.42 -5.18 -6.66
N GLN A 207 12.35 -4.87 -5.92
CA GLN A 207 12.14 -5.48 -4.60
C GLN A 207 11.69 -6.93 -4.66
N ARG A 208 11.00 -7.36 -5.72
CA ARG A 208 10.65 -8.76 -5.92
C ARG A 208 11.87 -9.62 -6.23
N ASP A 209 12.77 -9.11 -7.07
CA ASP A 209 13.96 -9.87 -7.49
C ASP A 209 14.96 -10.03 -6.33
N LEU A 210 14.97 -9.10 -5.36
CA LEU A 210 15.70 -9.23 -4.09
C LEU A 210 15.11 -10.30 -3.13
N GLN A 211 13.89 -10.78 -3.38
CA GLN A 211 13.19 -11.76 -2.52
C GLN A 211 13.05 -13.15 -3.16
N ARG A 212 13.70 -13.39 -4.31
CA ARG A 212 13.80 -14.70 -4.97
C ARG A 212 15.06 -15.43 -4.52
#